data_AF-A0A2V1E9K6-F1
#
_entry.id   AF-A0A2V1E9K6-F1
#
_cell.length_a   1.000
_cell.length_b   1.000
_cell.length_c   1.000
_cell.angle_alpha   90.00
_cell.angle_beta   90.00
_cell.angle_gamma   90.00
#
_symmetry.space_group_name_H-M   'P 1'
#
loop_
_entity.id
_entity.type
_entity.pdbx_description
1 polymer ?
#
loop_
_entity_poly.entity_id
_entity_poly.type
_entity_poly.pdbx_seq_one_letter_code
_entity_poly.pdbx_strand_id
1 'polypeptide(L)'
;MSTDLIRAFRALQTTDSRQQALQALFAELSPHEWRAARDLAATRVFHHDIIGSLPLEIVAQIFSYLDDDITLPFRLQLVSKRWQTVLQSPVILRPTMHPLEGKPTHCENYDDFLCKAQNIHRFRCGIPRNVRILDEGKNQVFVYNHESPGRRPVLMEDVLVGLDKSERAIVSWNLRDGGSWHAHSPAREKIYKFVALKEFVVFVTMSGTSYYHSRNGSRMRSIKLPTQQMTIMAGHGNTIAYGAILPSKLHLYFAGVGLHNKSSSVDIGRDQPPFNYWMNGCASPSVLLHLNTETNTMVFFTSNACGSSACEACHSARNFPGGSSVYFGIFTLDGHLLEHGAFQMYYERRHITLQSLEPTNRKGQYALVVETFRSISQRTTLVFDEKRRNFAHVPPEYAPALIDWEGHRIPEVSWFNDTCYIWQFQRNVFRPEGSDPGEHVLLSLVRSGFTPFPREINFLDETKPVIVDRTGREARNVNFLVNDQFAVLWTNVSQVKEGEENGRRQNQAGQNQGGQTEGGHTEGGQTEEGGRVQEGNTVTNTGPQWHEYVRLRVLHF
;
A
#
# COMPACT_ATOMS: atom_id res chain seq x y z
N MET A 1 50.45 -55.96 -15.07
CA MET A 1 49.57 -55.67 -16.23
C MET A 1 48.77 -54.38 -16.06
N SER A 2 48.04 -54.11 -14.96
CA SER A 2 47.31 -52.83 -14.81
C SER A 2 48.21 -51.58 -14.82
N THR A 3 49.45 -51.72 -14.36
CA THR A 3 50.48 -50.66 -14.37
C THR A 3 50.93 -50.25 -15.77
N ASP A 4 50.89 -51.16 -16.75
CA ASP A 4 51.36 -50.91 -18.12
C ASP A 4 50.35 -50.11 -18.93
N LEU A 5 49.05 -50.38 -18.71
CA LEU A 5 47.96 -49.64 -19.36
C LEU A 5 47.88 -48.20 -18.85
N ILE A 6 48.07 -47.98 -17.54
CA ILE A 6 48.17 -46.63 -16.95
C ILE A 6 49.40 -45.89 -17.48
N ARG A 7 50.54 -46.56 -17.63
CA ARG A 7 51.77 -45.97 -18.16
C ARG A 7 51.60 -45.58 -19.64
N ALA A 8 51.00 -46.46 -20.44
CA ALA A 8 50.70 -46.18 -21.84
C ALA A 8 49.72 -45.01 -22.00
N PHE A 9 48.66 -44.96 -21.20
CA PHE A 9 47.70 -43.85 -21.22
C PHE A 9 48.35 -42.51 -20.81
N ARG A 10 49.26 -42.52 -19.83
CA ARG A 10 50.03 -41.33 -19.42
C ARG A 10 51.03 -40.85 -20.48
N ALA A 11 51.52 -41.75 -21.33
CA ALA A 11 52.47 -41.44 -22.40
C ALA A 11 51.83 -40.70 -23.59
N LEU A 12 50.49 -40.70 -23.70
CA LEU A 12 49.75 -39.94 -24.71
C LEU A 12 49.85 -38.43 -24.45
N GLN A 13 50.48 -37.70 -25.38
CA GLN A 13 50.84 -36.28 -25.21
C GLN A 13 49.71 -35.28 -25.52
N THR A 14 48.75 -35.66 -26.37
CA THR A 14 47.70 -34.76 -26.86
C THR A 14 46.34 -35.10 -26.25
N THR A 15 45.48 -34.10 -26.08
CA THR A 15 44.10 -34.30 -25.60
C THR A 15 43.31 -35.24 -26.51
N ASP A 16 43.45 -35.11 -27.83
CA ASP A 16 42.73 -35.93 -28.82
C ASP A 16 43.10 -37.41 -28.73
N SER A 17 44.40 -37.74 -28.64
CA SER A 17 44.83 -39.13 -28.50
C SER A 17 44.39 -39.75 -27.17
N ARG A 18 44.33 -38.97 -26.08
CA ARG A 18 43.77 -39.42 -24.80
C ARG A 18 42.27 -39.65 -24.89
N GLN A 19 41.54 -38.79 -25.61
CA GLN A 19 40.10 -38.94 -25.82
C GLN A 19 39.78 -40.16 -26.69
N GLN A 20 40.51 -40.38 -27.79
CA GLN A 20 40.38 -41.58 -28.62
C GLN A 20 40.69 -42.86 -27.85
N ALA A 21 41.76 -42.85 -27.03
CA ALA A 21 42.09 -44.00 -26.20
C ALA A 21 41.00 -44.29 -25.15
N LEU A 22 40.41 -43.26 -24.53
CA LEU A 22 39.26 -43.44 -23.63
C LEU A 22 38.04 -43.99 -24.37
N GLN A 23 37.70 -43.46 -25.54
CA GLN A 23 36.57 -43.95 -26.35
C GLN A 23 36.75 -45.42 -26.72
N ALA A 24 37.94 -45.82 -27.16
CA ALA A 24 38.27 -47.21 -27.45
C ALA A 24 38.16 -48.09 -26.18
N LEU A 25 38.67 -47.62 -25.03
CA LEU A 25 38.53 -48.31 -23.76
C LEU A 25 37.06 -48.50 -23.34
N PHE A 26 36.22 -47.47 -23.52
CA PHE A 26 34.80 -47.55 -23.19
C PHE A 26 34.00 -48.46 -24.15
N ALA A 27 34.44 -48.60 -25.40
CA ALA A 27 33.81 -49.49 -26.39
C ALA A 27 34.01 -50.97 -26.06
N GLU A 28 35.11 -51.32 -25.37
CA GLU A 28 35.44 -52.68 -24.96
C GLU A 28 34.80 -53.10 -23.62
N LEU A 29 34.17 -52.18 -22.89
CA LEU A 29 33.55 -52.50 -21.59
C LEU A 29 32.24 -53.27 -21.77
N SER A 30 32.06 -54.32 -20.97
CA SER A 30 30.76 -54.98 -20.84
C SER A 30 29.71 -54.07 -20.19
N PRO A 31 28.40 -54.36 -20.34
CA PRO A 31 27.34 -53.58 -19.71
C PRO A 31 27.42 -53.48 -18.17
N HIS A 32 28.07 -54.43 -17.50
CA HIS A 32 28.29 -54.39 -16.04
C HIS A 32 29.48 -53.50 -15.68
N GLU A 33 30.58 -53.57 -16.41
CA GLU A 33 31.76 -52.72 -16.20
C GLU A 33 31.46 -51.26 -16.53
N TRP A 34 30.61 -51.00 -17.52
CA TRP A 34 30.15 -49.65 -17.83
C TRP A 34 29.39 -49.02 -16.65
N ARG A 35 28.53 -49.79 -15.98
CA ARG A 35 27.84 -49.34 -14.76
C ARG A 35 28.83 -49.03 -13.63
N ALA A 36 29.82 -49.91 -13.41
CA ALA A 36 30.87 -49.68 -12.42
C ALA A 36 31.73 -48.44 -12.75
N ALA A 37 32.07 -48.22 -14.02
CA ALA A 37 32.80 -47.04 -14.50
C ALA A 37 31.98 -45.76 -14.32
N ARG A 38 30.67 -45.80 -14.59
CA ARG A 38 29.75 -44.68 -14.32
C ARG A 38 29.68 -44.37 -12.84
N ASP A 39 29.55 -45.39 -11.98
CA ASP A 39 29.45 -45.19 -10.53
C ASP A 39 30.77 -44.62 -9.98
N LEU A 40 31.93 -45.08 -10.46
CA LEU A 40 33.24 -44.48 -10.17
C LEU A 40 33.36 -43.04 -10.71
N ALA A 41 32.87 -42.76 -11.92
CA ALA A 41 32.85 -41.40 -12.45
C ALA A 41 31.92 -40.49 -11.64
N ALA A 42 30.79 -41.01 -11.14
CA ALA A 42 29.88 -40.30 -10.26
C ALA A 42 30.49 -40.02 -8.87
N THR A 43 31.45 -40.84 -8.40
CA THR A 43 32.24 -40.51 -7.20
C THR A 43 33.22 -39.37 -7.43
N ARG A 44 33.56 -39.05 -8.69
CA ARG A 44 34.35 -37.87 -9.02
C ARG A 44 33.44 -36.67 -9.17
N VAL A 45 33.63 -35.70 -8.28
CA VAL A 45 32.84 -34.49 -8.28
C VAL A 45 33.35 -33.55 -9.37
N PHE A 46 32.62 -33.45 -10.47
CA PHE A 46 32.87 -32.47 -11.54
C PHE A 46 32.29 -31.11 -11.14
N HIS A 47 32.87 -30.47 -10.13
CA HIS A 47 32.56 -29.08 -9.83
C HIS A 47 33.51 -28.17 -10.60
N HIS A 48 32.93 -27.34 -11.47
CA HIS A 48 33.64 -26.24 -12.09
C HIS A 48 33.21 -24.95 -11.41
N ASP A 49 34.19 -24.20 -10.88
CA ASP A 49 33.93 -22.90 -10.28
C ASP A 49 33.69 -21.85 -11.37
N ILE A 50 32.44 -21.76 -11.84
CA ILE A 50 32.01 -20.81 -12.88
C ILE A 50 32.31 -19.37 -12.45
N ILE A 51 31.99 -18.99 -11.21
CA ILE A 51 32.11 -17.61 -10.73
C ILE A 51 33.58 -17.22 -10.52
N GLY A 52 34.41 -18.15 -10.04
CA GLY A 52 35.82 -17.90 -9.82
C GLY A 52 36.68 -17.91 -11.08
N SER A 53 36.26 -18.64 -12.12
CA SER A 53 37.04 -18.86 -13.35
C SER A 53 36.67 -17.95 -14.52
N LEU A 54 35.43 -17.48 -14.63
CA LEU A 54 34.99 -16.64 -15.74
C LEU A 54 35.44 -15.17 -15.61
N PRO A 55 35.53 -14.43 -16.74
CA PRO A 55 35.69 -12.98 -16.73
C PRO A 55 34.56 -12.29 -15.97
N LEU A 56 34.87 -11.15 -15.35
CA LEU A 56 33.95 -10.40 -14.49
C LEU A 56 32.66 -10.01 -15.21
N GLU A 57 32.75 -9.67 -16.49
CA GLU A 57 31.63 -9.26 -17.33
C GLU A 57 30.62 -10.40 -17.53
N ILE A 58 31.12 -11.63 -17.71
CA ILE A 58 30.28 -12.82 -17.86
C ILE A 58 29.62 -13.15 -16.52
N VAL A 59 30.35 -13.01 -15.41
CA VAL A 59 29.76 -13.16 -14.07
C VAL A 59 28.66 -12.13 -13.84
N ALA A 60 28.88 -10.86 -14.22
CA ALA A 60 27.85 -9.83 -14.12
C ALA A 60 26.61 -10.16 -14.96
N GLN A 61 26.79 -10.69 -16.17
CA GLN A 61 25.69 -11.16 -17.00
C GLN A 61 24.93 -12.32 -16.34
N ILE A 62 25.62 -13.29 -15.75
CA ILE A 62 24.98 -14.39 -14.99
C ILE A 62 24.11 -13.82 -13.86
N PHE A 63 24.65 -12.88 -13.08
CA PHE A 63 23.91 -12.28 -11.97
C PHE A 63 22.74 -11.40 -12.41
N SER A 64 22.78 -10.81 -13.60
CA SER A 64 21.62 -10.10 -14.18
C SER A 64 20.46 -11.01 -14.58
N TYR A 65 20.64 -12.33 -14.58
CA TYR A 65 19.54 -13.29 -14.73
C TYR A 65 19.03 -13.81 -13.39
N LEU A 66 19.68 -13.44 -12.27
CA LEU A 66 19.32 -13.82 -10.91
C LEU A 66 18.60 -12.67 -10.17
N ASP A 67 18.08 -11.70 -10.93
CA ASP A 67 17.55 -10.39 -10.51
C ASP A 67 16.52 -10.43 -9.35
N ASP A 68 15.90 -11.59 -9.11
CA ASP A 68 14.87 -11.73 -8.09
C ASP A 68 15.44 -11.64 -6.66
N ASP A 69 16.66 -12.14 -6.41
CA ASP A 69 17.30 -12.13 -5.09
C ASP A 69 18.51 -11.21 -5.02
N ILE A 70 18.25 -9.94 -4.73
CA ILE A 70 19.28 -8.91 -4.53
C ILE A 70 20.29 -9.19 -3.41
N THR A 71 19.94 -10.09 -2.48
CA THR A 71 20.83 -10.46 -1.38
C THR A 71 21.81 -11.57 -1.79
N LEU A 72 21.58 -12.21 -2.94
CA LEU A 72 22.33 -13.36 -3.41
C LEU A 72 23.82 -13.06 -3.62
N PRO A 73 24.25 -11.96 -4.28
CA PRO A 73 25.67 -11.65 -4.41
C PRO A 73 26.38 -11.60 -3.04
N PHE A 74 25.76 -10.97 -2.05
CA PHE A 74 26.33 -10.82 -0.71
C PHE A 74 26.43 -12.16 0.04
N ARG A 75 25.40 -13.00 -0.07
CA ARG A 75 25.40 -14.33 0.55
C ARG A 75 26.48 -15.23 -0.06
N LEU A 76 26.65 -15.16 -1.38
CA LEU A 76 27.61 -16.00 -2.11
C LEU A 76 29.07 -15.55 -1.94
N GLN A 77 29.33 -14.34 -1.43
CA GLN A 77 30.70 -13.94 -1.06
C GLN A 77 31.30 -14.84 0.03
N LEU A 78 30.49 -15.54 0.82
CA LEU A 78 30.95 -16.47 1.86
C LEU A 78 31.51 -17.79 1.31
N VAL A 79 31.32 -18.08 0.01
CA VAL A 79 31.72 -19.35 -0.61
C VAL A 79 33.24 -19.50 -0.68
N SER A 80 33.95 -18.47 -1.12
CA SER A 80 35.42 -18.46 -1.18
C SER A 80 35.96 -17.03 -1.26
N LYS A 81 37.25 -16.82 -0.96
CA LYS A 81 37.91 -15.52 -1.13
C LYS A 81 37.84 -15.02 -2.57
N ARG A 82 37.92 -15.93 -3.55
CA ARG A 82 37.82 -15.58 -4.97
C ARG A 82 36.41 -15.07 -5.31
N TRP A 83 35.38 -15.76 -4.84
CA TRP A 83 33.99 -15.33 -5.00
C TRP A 83 33.76 -13.99 -4.32
N GLN A 84 34.30 -13.80 -3.12
CA GLN A 84 34.25 -12.53 -2.43
C GLN A 84 34.81 -11.40 -3.31
N THR A 85 36.04 -11.53 -3.81
CA THR A 85 36.67 -10.51 -4.66
C THR A 85 35.86 -10.23 -5.92
N VAL A 86 35.34 -11.25 -6.59
CA VAL A 86 34.53 -11.09 -7.81
C VAL A 86 33.21 -10.40 -7.49
N LEU A 87 32.43 -10.95 -6.55
CA LEU A 87 31.07 -10.49 -6.23
C LEU A 87 31.01 -9.16 -5.46
N GLN A 88 32.13 -8.69 -4.88
CA GLN A 88 32.25 -7.33 -4.35
C GLN A 88 32.43 -6.27 -5.43
N SER A 89 32.68 -6.69 -6.68
CA SER A 89 32.88 -5.76 -7.78
C SER A 89 31.63 -4.90 -8.04
N PRO A 90 31.78 -3.57 -8.17
CA PRO A 90 30.68 -2.68 -8.55
C PRO A 90 30.01 -3.06 -9.88
N VAL A 91 30.73 -3.75 -10.78
CA VAL A 91 30.19 -4.24 -12.07
C VAL A 91 29.06 -5.25 -11.86
N ILE A 92 29.10 -6.03 -10.77
CA ILE A 92 28.05 -6.99 -10.41
C ILE A 92 27.01 -6.35 -9.49
N LEU A 93 27.45 -5.58 -8.49
CA LEU A 93 26.54 -5.02 -7.49
C LEU A 93 25.61 -3.94 -8.06
N ARG A 94 26.10 -3.07 -8.96
CA ARG A 94 25.28 -1.98 -9.53
C ARG A 94 24.09 -2.49 -10.33
N PRO A 95 24.23 -3.41 -11.31
CA PRO A 95 23.08 -3.95 -12.03
C PRO A 95 22.08 -4.66 -11.11
N THR A 96 22.56 -5.38 -10.10
CA THR A 96 21.69 -6.07 -9.14
C THR A 96 20.86 -5.07 -8.29
N MET A 97 21.40 -3.87 -8.04
CA MET A 97 20.76 -2.83 -7.21
C MET A 97 19.89 -1.84 -8.00
N HIS A 98 20.23 -1.59 -9.27
CA HIS A 98 19.58 -0.63 -10.13
C HIS A 98 18.03 -0.77 -10.21
N PRO A 99 17.44 -1.97 -10.25
CA PRO A 99 15.98 -2.14 -10.30
C PRO A 99 15.23 -1.52 -9.11
N LEU A 100 15.87 -1.39 -7.95
CA LEU A 100 15.24 -0.88 -6.73
C LEU A 100 15.51 0.61 -6.50
N GLU A 101 16.62 1.12 -7.05
CA GLU A 101 17.06 2.47 -6.76
C GLU A 101 16.27 3.52 -7.54
N GLY A 102 15.68 3.20 -8.71
CA GLY A 102 14.79 4.06 -9.52
C GLY A 102 15.38 5.40 -10.00
N LYS A 103 16.41 5.88 -9.32
CA LYS A 103 17.39 6.90 -9.66
C LYS A 103 18.74 6.29 -9.27
N PRO A 104 19.82 6.55 -10.00
CA PRO A 104 21.15 6.14 -9.56
C PRO A 104 21.42 6.82 -8.23
N THR A 105 21.26 6.10 -7.12
CA THR A 105 21.85 6.54 -5.87
C THR A 105 23.35 6.39 -6.05
N HIS A 106 24.10 7.35 -5.53
CA HIS A 106 25.55 7.30 -5.47
C HIS A 106 25.95 6.25 -4.43
N CYS A 107 25.68 4.97 -4.69
CA CYS A 107 26.39 3.88 -4.03
C CYS A 107 27.77 3.84 -4.68
N GLU A 108 28.70 4.56 -4.06
CA GLU A 108 30.05 4.73 -4.61
C GLU A 108 30.99 3.64 -4.09
N ASN A 109 30.70 3.10 -2.90
CA ASN A 109 31.51 2.10 -2.25
C ASN A 109 30.72 0.82 -1.92
N TYR A 110 31.47 -0.23 -1.54
CA TYR A 110 30.91 -1.53 -1.16
C TYR A 110 29.99 -1.46 0.07
N ASP A 111 30.33 -0.63 1.05
CA ASP A 111 29.58 -0.53 2.30
C ASP A 111 28.17 0.04 2.08
N ASP A 112 28.01 0.96 1.13
CA ASP A 112 26.71 1.49 0.72
C ASP A 112 25.82 0.38 0.14
N PHE A 113 26.39 -0.43 -0.76
CA PHE A 113 25.69 -1.58 -1.35
C PHE A 113 25.31 -2.60 -0.29
N LEU A 114 26.23 -2.92 0.62
CA LEU A 114 25.98 -3.87 1.71
C LEU A 114 24.89 -3.36 2.65
N CYS A 115 24.95 -2.09 3.07
CA CYS A 115 23.95 -1.46 3.91
C CYS A 115 22.56 -1.52 3.25
N LYS A 116 22.48 -1.18 1.96
CA LYS A 116 21.22 -1.24 1.20
C LYS A 116 20.70 -2.67 1.08
N ALA A 117 21.56 -3.64 0.76
CA ALA A 117 21.21 -5.05 0.69
C ALA A 117 20.68 -5.57 2.03
N GLN A 118 21.31 -5.18 3.15
CA GLN A 118 20.86 -5.51 4.49
C GLN A 118 19.49 -4.91 4.81
N ASN A 119 19.24 -3.65 4.46
CA ASN A 119 17.93 -3.01 4.68
C ASN A 119 16.84 -3.70 3.84
N ILE A 120 17.13 -4.06 2.60
CA ILE A 120 16.18 -4.80 1.76
C ILE A 120 15.97 -6.22 2.29
N HIS A 121 17.02 -6.89 2.75
CA HIS A 121 16.90 -8.20 3.38
C HIS A 121 16.04 -8.13 4.65
N ARG A 122 16.30 -7.16 5.51
CA ARG A 122 15.52 -6.84 6.72
C ARG A 122 14.06 -6.60 6.35
N PHE A 123 13.81 -5.74 5.38
CA PHE A 123 12.48 -5.43 4.86
C PHE A 123 11.75 -6.68 4.32
N ARG A 124 12.41 -7.46 3.47
CA ARG A 124 11.88 -8.72 2.90
C ARG A 124 11.74 -9.83 3.94
N CYS A 125 12.45 -9.79 5.05
CA CYS A 125 12.27 -10.77 6.15
C CYS A 125 11.43 -10.20 7.29
N GLY A 126 10.93 -8.96 7.15
CA GLY A 126 10.27 -8.18 8.19
C GLY A 126 11.02 -8.14 9.53
N ILE A 127 12.34 -7.99 9.45
CA ILE A 127 13.22 -7.77 10.61
C ILE A 127 13.53 -6.27 10.67
N PRO A 128 12.69 -5.44 11.31
CA PRO A 128 12.94 -4.01 11.37
C PRO A 128 14.23 -3.72 12.13
N ARG A 129 14.99 -2.72 11.67
CA ARG A 129 16.13 -2.19 12.42
C ARG A 129 15.68 -1.42 13.66
N ASN A 130 14.55 -0.71 13.57
CA ASN A 130 13.98 0.05 14.67
C ASN A 130 12.45 0.00 14.58
N VAL A 131 11.80 -0.17 15.73
CA VAL A 131 10.36 -0.02 15.88
C VAL A 131 10.09 1.21 16.74
N ARG A 132 9.47 2.23 16.14
CA ARG A 132 9.05 3.45 16.84
C ARG A 132 7.54 3.46 16.98
N ILE A 133 7.06 3.72 18.19
CA ILE A 133 5.64 4.04 18.41
C ILE A 133 5.54 5.55 18.44
N LEU A 134 4.80 6.11 17.49
CA LEU A 134 4.49 7.53 17.49
C LEU A 134 3.25 7.71 18.38
N ASP A 135 3.50 7.94 19.67
CA ASP A 135 2.50 8.22 20.71
C ASP A 135 2.74 9.65 21.24
N GLU A 136 2.76 10.63 20.33
CA GLU A 136 3.05 12.03 20.68
C GLU A 136 1.81 12.74 21.22
N GLY A 137 1.40 12.37 22.44
CA GLY A 137 0.43 13.13 23.23
C GLY A 137 -0.97 13.23 22.60
N LYS A 138 -1.92 13.72 23.38
CA LYS A 138 -3.37 13.65 23.07
C LYS A 138 -3.83 14.38 21.79
N ASN A 139 -2.94 15.06 21.05
CA ASN A 139 -3.30 16.02 20.01
C ASN A 139 -2.84 15.68 18.59
N GLN A 140 -2.05 14.63 18.36
CA GLN A 140 -1.53 14.31 17.02
C GLN A 140 -2.14 13.04 16.42
N VAL A 141 -3.47 13.01 16.36
CA VAL A 141 -4.22 11.91 15.76
C VAL A 141 -4.48 12.21 14.29
N PHE A 142 -4.14 11.24 13.43
CA PHE A 142 -4.63 11.25 12.05
C PHE A 142 -6.12 10.93 12.01
N VAL A 143 -6.94 11.79 11.41
CA VAL A 143 -8.34 11.40 11.13
C VAL A 143 -8.35 10.54 9.91
N TYR A 144 -8.73 9.28 10.11
CA TYR A 144 -9.03 8.38 9.01
C TYR A 144 -10.54 8.21 8.92
N ASN A 145 -11.14 8.75 7.86
CA ASN A 145 -12.54 8.51 7.53
C ASN A 145 -12.61 7.62 6.28
N HIS A 146 -13.12 6.40 6.44
CA HIS A 146 -13.33 5.43 5.35
C HIS A 146 -14.19 6.01 4.21
N GLU A 147 -15.11 6.93 4.52
CA GLU A 147 -16.04 7.51 3.55
C GLU A 147 -15.39 8.56 2.64
N SER A 148 -14.19 9.04 3.00
CA SER A 148 -13.48 10.11 2.30
C SER A 148 -12.10 9.65 1.85
N PRO A 149 -11.98 8.88 0.74
CA PRO A 149 -10.71 8.33 0.26
C PRO A 149 -9.60 9.37 0.08
N GLY A 150 -9.94 10.63 -0.19
CA GLY A 150 -8.99 11.75 -0.28
C GLY A 150 -8.37 12.22 1.04
N ARG A 151 -8.65 11.55 2.17
CA ARG A 151 -8.18 11.93 3.51
C ARG A 151 -7.24 10.92 4.16
N ARG A 152 -6.90 9.83 3.45
CA ARG A 152 -5.99 8.81 3.98
C ARG A 152 -4.58 9.39 4.18
N PRO A 153 -3.85 9.01 5.25
CA PRO A 153 -2.45 9.33 5.37
C PRO A 153 -1.67 8.90 4.13
N VAL A 154 -0.68 9.70 3.74
CA VAL A 154 0.18 9.45 2.59
C VAL A 154 1.61 9.33 3.09
N LEU A 155 2.26 8.20 2.79
CA LEU A 155 3.68 8.00 3.04
C LEU A 155 4.47 8.37 1.78
N MET A 156 5.22 9.47 1.85
CA MET A 156 6.05 9.97 0.76
C MET A 156 7.51 10.02 1.20
N GLU A 157 8.34 9.12 0.66
CA GLU A 157 9.73 8.92 1.10
C GLU A 157 9.82 8.73 2.63
N ASP A 158 10.53 9.58 3.36
CA ASP A 158 10.60 9.51 4.83
C ASP A 158 9.55 10.38 5.54
N VAL A 159 8.57 10.95 4.83
CA VAL A 159 7.53 11.79 5.42
C VAL A 159 6.15 11.15 5.36
N LEU A 160 5.53 11.01 6.53
CA LEU A 160 4.14 10.65 6.68
C LEU A 160 3.29 11.92 6.81
N VAL A 161 2.32 12.09 5.92
CA VAL A 161 1.42 13.26 5.89
C VAL A 161 -0.01 12.82 6.13
N GLY A 162 -0.76 13.60 6.89
CA GLY A 162 -2.19 13.38 7.05
C GLY A 162 -2.89 14.55 7.75
N LEU A 163 -4.16 14.35 8.12
CA LEU A 163 -4.99 15.37 8.75
C LEU A 163 -5.03 15.22 10.26
N ASP A 164 -5.02 16.33 10.97
CA ASP A 164 -5.24 16.33 12.43
C ASP A 164 -6.69 15.97 12.79
N LYS A 165 -6.95 15.77 14.10
CA LYS A 165 -8.29 15.47 14.64
C LYS A 165 -9.37 16.46 14.19
N SER A 166 -9.03 17.74 14.01
CA SER A 166 -10.00 18.76 13.62
C SER A 166 -10.30 18.77 12.12
N GLU A 167 -9.54 18.02 11.32
CA GLU A 167 -9.51 18.07 9.86
C GLU A 167 -9.21 19.47 9.31
N ARG A 168 -8.61 20.35 10.11
CA ARG A 168 -8.29 21.75 9.74
C ARG A 168 -6.80 22.00 9.71
N ALA A 169 -6.00 20.99 10.04
CA ALA A 169 -4.56 21.02 9.94
C ALA A 169 -4.02 19.82 9.17
N ILE A 170 -2.97 20.06 8.40
CA ILE A 170 -2.06 19.00 7.96
C ILE A 170 -1.05 18.75 9.07
N VAL A 171 -0.79 17.47 9.34
CA VAL A 171 0.31 17.00 10.16
C VAL A 171 1.29 16.28 9.25
N SER A 172 2.57 16.62 9.38
CA SER A 172 3.65 16.01 8.63
C SER A 172 4.72 15.53 9.60
N TRP A 173 5.11 14.27 9.47
CA TRP A 173 6.11 13.62 10.32
C TRP A 173 7.24 13.07 9.47
N ASN A 174 8.46 13.52 9.75
CA ASN A 174 9.65 12.92 9.22
C ASN A 174 10.03 11.70 10.07
N LEU A 175 9.87 10.52 9.49
CA LEU A 175 10.08 9.23 10.15
C LEU A 175 11.56 8.95 10.43
N ARG A 176 12.48 9.64 9.73
CA ARG A 176 13.93 9.50 9.89
C ARG A 176 14.41 10.16 11.17
N ASP A 177 14.19 11.47 11.29
CA ASP A 177 14.67 12.27 12.42
C ASP A 177 13.63 12.44 13.55
N GLY A 178 12.36 12.08 13.31
CA GLY A 178 11.26 12.26 14.25
C GLY A 178 10.70 13.69 14.26
N GLY A 179 11.16 14.58 13.38
CA GLY A 179 10.69 15.94 13.28
C GLY A 179 9.24 16.00 12.81
N SER A 180 8.44 16.88 13.42
CA SER A 180 7.04 17.07 13.08
C SER A 180 6.72 18.54 12.82
N TRP A 181 5.74 18.80 11.96
CA TRP A 181 5.15 20.14 11.83
C TRP A 181 3.66 20.06 11.51
N HIS A 182 2.97 21.15 11.85
CA HIS A 182 1.56 21.35 11.60
C HIS A 182 1.36 22.57 10.68
N ALA A 183 0.45 22.47 9.72
CA ALA A 183 0.03 23.61 8.93
C ALA A 183 -1.49 23.74 8.93
N HIS A 184 -1.94 24.99 8.95
CA HIS A 184 -3.36 25.35 8.88
C HIS A 184 -3.55 26.35 7.74
N SER A 185 -4.74 26.35 7.14
CA SER A 185 -5.15 27.53 6.38
C SER A 185 -5.29 28.74 7.31
N PRO A 186 -5.09 29.98 6.83
CA PRO A 186 -5.26 31.19 7.64
C PRO A 186 -6.64 31.26 8.32
N ALA A 187 -7.68 30.82 7.62
CA ALA A 187 -9.06 30.80 8.13
C ALA A 187 -9.40 29.51 8.91
N ARG A 188 -8.44 28.58 9.08
CA ARG A 188 -8.62 27.28 9.76
C ARG A 188 -9.82 26.50 9.23
N GLU A 189 -10.04 26.56 7.93
CA GLU A 189 -11.13 25.86 7.25
C GLU A 189 -10.87 24.36 7.26
N LYS A 190 -11.96 23.57 7.17
CA LYS A 190 -11.83 22.13 6.98
C LYS A 190 -11.11 21.86 5.65
N ILE A 191 -10.16 20.94 5.72
CA ILE A 191 -9.41 20.44 4.59
C ILE A 191 -10.24 19.35 3.93
N TYR A 192 -10.45 19.51 2.64
CA TYR A 192 -11.17 18.56 1.81
C TYR A 192 -10.31 17.35 1.48
N LYS A 193 -9.12 17.63 0.93
CA LYS A 193 -8.22 16.68 0.29
C LYS A 193 -6.80 17.23 0.32
N PHE A 194 -5.83 16.34 0.33
CA PHE A 194 -4.41 16.72 0.25
C PHE A 194 -3.63 15.72 -0.61
N VAL A 195 -2.44 16.13 -1.02
CA VAL A 195 -1.45 15.31 -1.70
C VAL A 195 -0.07 15.64 -1.13
N ALA A 196 0.74 14.63 -0.91
CA ALA A 196 2.16 14.79 -0.59
C ALA A 196 2.97 14.65 -1.88
N LEU A 197 3.83 15.62 -2.16
CA LEU A 197 4.82 15.60 -3.23
C LEU A 197 6.22 15.56 -2.61
N LYS A 198 7.24 15.34 -3.45
CA LYS A 198 8.63 15.24 -2.97
C LYS A 198 9.09 16.46 -2.15
N GLU A 199 8.74 17.67 -2.60
CA GLU A 199 9.20 18.93 -2.00
C GLU A 199 8.09 19.70 -1.29
N PHE A 200 6.83 19.31 -1.49
CA PHE A 200 5.67 20.08 -1.06
C PHE A 200 4.57 19.19 -0.51
N VAL A 201 3.80 19.73 0.42
CA VAL A 201 2.50 19.20 0.78
C VAL A 201 1.45 20.19 0.33
N VAL A 202 0.45 19.71 -0.40
CA VAL A 202 -0.62 20.57 -0.93
C VAL A 202 -1.96 20.08 -0.45
N PHE A 203 -2.78 21.00 0.02
CA PHE A 203 -4.12 20.69 0.49
C PHE A 203 -5.14 21.71 0.03
N VAL A 204 -6.37 21.25 -0.18
CA VAL A 204 -7.50 22.07 -0.62
C VAL A 204 -8.50 22.19 0.51
N THR A 205 -8.97 23.40 0.80
CA THR A 205 -10.01 23.63 1.81
C THR A 205 -11.42 23.58 1.21
N MET A 206 -12.44 23.47 2.06
CA MET A 206 -13.86 23.53 1.66
C MET A 206 -14.22 24.79 0.84
N SER A 207 -13.50 25.90 1.01
CA SER A 207 -13.76 27.13 0.25
C SER A 207 -13.24 27.09 -1.18
N GLY A 208 -12.59 26.01 -1.62
CA GLY A 208 -11.94 25.91 -2.93
C GLY A 208 -10.64 26.70 -3.00
N THR A 209 -9.87 26.75 -1.90
CA THR A 209 -8.56 27.38 -1.86
C THR A 209 -7.50 26.29 -1.67
N SER A 210 -6.51 26.24 -2.57
CA SER A 210 -5.39 25.31 -2.47
C SER A 210 -4.19 25.98 -1.81
N TYR A 211 -3.62 25.34 -0.80
CA TYR A 211 -2.46 25.80 -0.05
C TYR A 211 -1.28 24.87 -0.29
N TYR A 212 -0.10 25.46 -0.46
CA TYR A 212 1.15 24.78 -0.76
C TYR A 212 2.12 25.06 0.36
N HIS A 213 2.57 24.01 1.06
CA HIS A 213 3.63 24.10 2.05
C HIS A 213 4.89 23.44 1.52
N SER A 214 6.04 24.08 1.73
CA SER A 214 7.31 23.36 1.66
C SER A 214 7.30 22.19 2.65
N ARG A 215 8.00 21.11 2.33
CA ARG A 215 8.10 19.93 3.20
C ARG A 215 8.63 20.23 4.61
N ASN A 216 9.30 21.38 4.79
CA ASN A 216 9.81 21.83 6.10
C ASN A 216 8.85 22.82 6.80
N GLY A 217 7.63 23.01 6.28
CA GLY A 217 6.62 23.93 6.81
C GLY A 217 6.92 25.43 6.63
N SER A 218 8.11 25.80 6.15
CA SER A 218 8.62 27.17 6.19
C SER A 218 7.95 28.17 5.24
N ARG A 219 7.38 27.72 4.13
CA ARG A 219 6.79 28.59 3.11
C ARG A 219 5.39 28.11 2.76
N MET A 220 4.41 28.98 2.98
CA MET A 220 3.03 28.78 2.56
C MET A 220 2.73 29.66 1.34
N ARG A 221 2.12 29.08 0.31
CA ARG A 221 1.48 29.81 -0.79
C ARG A 221 0.03 29.37 -0.91
N SER A 222 -0.80 30.15 -1.59
CA SER A 222 -2.18 29.76 -1.86
C SER A 222 -2.63 30.17 -3.25
N ILE A 223 -3.55 29.41 -3.83
CA ILE A 223 -4.19 29.69 -5.12
C ILE A 223 -5.68 29.44 -4.95
N LYS A 224 -6.50 30.40 -5.40
CA LYS A 224 -7.95 30.21 -5.47
C LYS A 224 -8.27 29.32 -6.67
N LEU A 225 -9.00 28.23 -6.44
CA LEU A 225 -9.42 27.34 -7.51
C LEU A 225 -10.60 27.96 -8.29
N PRO A 226 -10.69 27.73 -9.61
CA PRO A 226 -11.78 28.24 -10.45
C PRO A 226 -13.19 27.88 -9.95
N THR A 227 -13.34 26.73 -9.28
CA THR A 227 -14.61 26.28 -8.69
C THR A 227 -14.37 25.49 -7.41
N GLN A 228 -15.31 25.59 -6.47
CA GLN A 228 -15.34 24.78 -5.25
C GLN A 228 -15.65 23.30 -5.54
N GLN A 229 -16.17 22.99 -6.73
CA GLN A 229 -16.50 21.63 -7.17
C GLN A 229 -15.28 20.82 -7.62
N MET A 230 -14.06 21.32 -7.44
CA MET A 230 -12.84 20.58 -7.75
C MET A 230 -12.58 19.49 -6.71
N THR A 231 -13.17 18.32 -6.96
CA THR A 231 -13.14 17.16 -6.06
C THR A 231 -11.98 16.19 -6.37
N ILE A 232 -11.51 16.20 -7.62
CA ILE A 232 -10.38 15.39 -8.07
C ILE A 232 -9.09 16.18 -7.82
N MET A 233 -8.06 15.49 -7.33
CA MET A 233 -6.75 16.08 -7.08
C MET A 233 -5.70 14.99 -7.25
N ALA A 234 -4.64 15.29 -8.00
CA ALA A 234 -3.46 14.45 -8.19
C ALA A 234 -2.23 15.34 -8.35
N GLY A 235 -1.05 14.82 -7.99
CA GLY A 235 0.18 15.57 -8.08
C GLY A 235 1.35 14.68 -8.54
N HIS A 236 2.23 15.25 -9.34
CA HIS A 236 3.47 14.61 -9.79
C HIS A 236 4.55 15.65 -10.06
N GLY A 237 5.76 15.40 -9.55
CA GLY A 237 6.85 16.36 -9.57
C GLY A 237 6.42 17.71 -8.97
N ASN A 238 6.49 18.77 -9.78
CA ASN A 238 6.09 20.13 -9.41
C ASN A 238 4.75 20.54 -10.03
N THR A 239 3.90 19.60 -10.47
CA THR A 239 2.60 19.92 -11.07
C THR A 239 1.48 19.26 -10.28
N ILE A 240 0.39 20.00 -10.11
CA ILE A 240 -0.84 19.51 -9.47
C ILE A 240 -1.99 19.71 -10.43
N ALA A 241 -2.76 18.65 -10.60
CA ALA A 241 -4.01 18.66 -11.35
C ALA A 241 -5.18 18.68 -10.37
N TYR A 242 -6.10 19.60 -10.58
CA TYR A 242 -7.40 19.69 -9.92
C TYR A 242 -8.49 19.39 -10.95
N GLY A 243 -9.50 18.62 -10.59
CA GLY A 243 -10.58 18.27 -11.51
C GLY A 243 -11.96 18.49 -10.90
N ALA A 244 -12.84 19.13 -11.67
CA ALA A 244 -14.25 19.31 -11.36
C ALA A 244 -15.11 18.59 -12.41
N ILE A 245 -16.06 17.80 -11.93
CA ILE A 245 -16.99 17.07 -12.79
C ILE A 245 -18.21 17.95 -13.02
N LEU A 246 -18.34 18.51 -14.22
CA LEU A 246 -19.44 19.37 -14.64
C LEU A 246 -20.47 18.57 -15.47
N PRO A 247 -21.70 19.08 -15.68
CA PRO A 247 -22.75 18.32 -16.36
C PRO A 247 -22.38 17.75 -17.75
N SER A 248 -21.58 18.45 -18.54
CA SER A 248 -21.19 18.06 -19.91
C SER A 248 -19.71 17.70 -20.07
N LYS A 249 -18.87 17.98 -19.06
CA LYS A 249 -17.41 17.86 -19.19
C LYS A 249 -16.72 17.65 -17.85
N LEU A 250 -15.53 17.08 -17.89
CA LEU A 250 -14.55 17.15 -16.82
C LEU A 250 -13.64 18.36 -17.05
N HIS A 251 -13.68 19.33 -16.14
CA HIS A 251 -12.81 20.49 -16.18
C HIS A 251 -11.58 20.25 -15.31
N LEU A 252 -10.40 20.33 -15.92
CA LEU A 252 -9.10 20.16 -15.26
C LEU A 252 -8.37 21.49 -15.20
N TYR A 253 -7.75 21.75 -14.06
CA TYR A 253 -6.90 22.91 -13.83
C TYR A 253 -5.55 22.42 -13.33
N PHE A 254 -4.48 22.80 -14.03
CA PHE A 254 -3.11 22.44 -13.69
C PHE A 254 -2.41 23.66 -13.08
N ALA A 255 -1.73 23.45 -11.96
CA ALA A 255 -0.91 24.47 -11.32
C ALA A 255 0.51 23.95 -11.09
N GLY A 256 1.50 24.73 -11.54
CA GLY A 256 2.89 24.51 -11.18
C GLY A 256 3.19 24.96 -9.74
N VAL A 257 3.77 24.09 -8.93
CA VAL A 257 4.28 24.42 -7.60
C VAL A 257 5.65 25.09 -7.73
N GLY A 258 5.81 26.27 -7.14
CA GLY A 258 7.08 26.99 -7.14
C GLY A 258 7.34 27.88 -8.37
N LEU A 259 6.84 27.50 -9.55
CA LEU A 259 6.93 28.29 -10.78
C LEU A 259 5.94 29.47 -10.72
N HIS A 260 6.40 30.67 -11.08
CA HIS A 260 5.54 31.85 -11.15
C HIS A 260 4.41 31.64 -12.18
N ASN A 261 3.19 31.47 -11.68
CA ASN A 261 1.90 31.64 -12.37
C ASN A 261 1.64 30.86 -13.67
N LYS A 262 2.39 29.81 -14.00
CA LYS A 262 1.99 28.91 -15.09
C LYS A 262 0.87 28.01 -14.60
N SER A 263 -0.36 28.42 -14.88
CA SER A 263 -1.53 27.54 -14.84
C SER A 263 -2.04 27.30 -16.25
N SER A 264 -2.67 26.15 -16.44
CA SER A 264 -3.40 25.81 -17.65
C SER A 264 -4.67 25.08 -17.28
N SER A 265 -5.63 25.03 -18.19
CA SER A 265 -6.86 24.29 -17.98
C SER A 265 -7.23 23.52 -19.24
N VAL A 266 -7.84 22.37 -19.04
CA VAL A 266 -8.28 21.47 -20.11
C VAL A 266 -9.68 21.00 -19.79
N ASP A 267 -10.52 20.94 -20.82
CA ASP A 267 -11.85 20.38 -20.73
C ASP A 267 -11.89 19.04 -21.48
N ILE A 268 -12.31 17.98 -20.82
CA ILE A 268 -12.56 16.68 -21.46
C ILE A 268 -14.07 16.46 -21.52
N GLY A 269 -14.60 16.24 -22.71
CA GLY A 269 -16.02 15.98 -22.90
C GLY A 269 -16.47 14.71 -22.18
N ARG A 270 -17.66 14.73 -21.57
CA ARG A 270 -18.25 13.51 -20.96
C ARG A 270 -18.64 12.46 -22.00
N ASP A 271 -18.72 12.83 -23.26
CA ASP A 271 -18.92 11.97 -24.42
C ASP A 271 -17.65 11.20 -24.83
N GLN A 272 -16.50 11.50 -24.21
CA GLN A 272 -15.24 10.80 -24.47
C GLN A 272 -14.97 9.67 -23.45
N PRO A 273 -14.33 8.56 -23.85
CA PRO A 273 -13.82 7.56 -22.91
C PRO A 273 -12.82 8.16 -21.91
N PRO A 274 -12.82 7.74 -20.63
CA PRO A 274 -13.66 6.71 -20.01
C PRO A 274 -15.00 7.25 -19.49
N PHE A 275 -15.31 8.52 -19.72
CA PHE A 275 -16.46 9.22 -19.12
C PHE A 275 -17.79 8.93 -19.80
N ASN A 276 -17.75 8.53 -21.08
CA ASN A 276 -18.95 8.16 -21.85
C ASN A 276 -19.64 6.88 -21.35
N TYR A 277 -18.95 6.11 -20.50
CA TYR A 277 -19.52 4.95 -19.82
C TYR A 277 -20.28 5.32 -18.53
N TRP A 278 -20.33 6.60 -18.17
CA TRP A 278 -21.16 7.06 -17.06
C TRP A 278 -22.62 7.03 -17.43
N MET A 279 -23.45 6.52 -16.51
CA MET A 279 -24.89 6.62 -16.69
C MET A 279 -25.34 8.07 -16.56
N ASN A 280 -26.14 8.51 -17.53
CA ASN A 280 -26.81 9.80 -17.52
C ASN A 280 -27.55 9.98 -16.19
N GLY A 281 -27.14 10.97 -15.40
CA GLY A 281 -27.85 11.40 -14.19
C GLY A 281 -27.22 11.05 -12.84
N CYS A 282 -26.17 10.22 -12.74
CA CYS A 282 -25.46 10.08 -11.45
C CYS A 282 -24.67 11.37 -11.13
N ALA A 283 -24.92 11.93 -9.95
CA ALA A 283 -24.32 13.18 -9.50
C ALA A 283 -22.87 13.02 -9.01
N SER A 284 -22.38 11.79 -8.78
CA SER A 284 -21.10 11.55 -8.11
C SER A 284 -20.40 10.29 -8.64
N PRO A 285 -19.88 10.32 -9.88
CA PRO A 285 -19.08 9.23 -10.41
C PRO A 285 -17.76 9.13 -9.62
N SER A 286 -17.30 7.90 -9.41
CA SER A 286 -16.00 7.65 -8.79
C SER A 286 -14.91 7.85 -9.84
N VAL A 287 -14.04 8.84 -9.63
CA VAL A 287 -12.95 9.18 -10.54
C VAL A 287 -11.63 9.26 -9.78
N LEU A 288 -10.64 8.51 -10.24
CA LEU A 288 -9.26 8.67 -9.81
C LEU A 288 -8.43 9.21 -10.97
N LEU A 289 -7.43 10.00 -10.62
CA LEU A 289 -6.52 10.64 -11.57
C LEU A 289 -5.09 10.29 -11.18
N HIS A 290 -4.35 9.74 -12.14
CA HIS A 290 -2.91 9.63 -12.12
C HIS A 290 -2.29 10.70 -13.01
N LEU A 291 -1.29 11.42 -12.51
CA LEU A 291 -0.59 12.45 -13.27
C LEU A 291 0.85 11.99 -13.49
N ASN A 292 1.33 12.03 -14.74
CA ASN A 292 2.73 11.77 -15.07
C ASN A 292 3.30 12.90 -15.93
N THR A 293 4.03 13.81 -15.29
CA THR A 293 4.61 14.97 -15.97
C THR A 293 5.84 14.64 -16.81
N GLU A 294 6.49 13.50 -16.57
CA GLU A 294 7.68 13.09 -17.34
C GLU A 294 7.29 12.62 -18.74
N THR A 295 6.16 11.95 -18.86
CA THR A 295 5.59 11.50 -20.14
C THR A 295 4.61 12.50 -20.74
N ASN A 296 4.32 13.61 -20.04
CA ASN A 296 3.28 14.58 -20.40
C ASN A 296 1.89 13.91 -20.56
N THR A 297 1.57 12.96 -19.68
CA THR A 297 0.29 12.24 -19.71
C THR A 297 -0.43 12.26 -18.36
N MET A 298 -1.72 11.93 -18.42
CA MET A 298 -2.57 11.68 -17.29
C MET A 298 -3.46 10.48 -17.56
N VAL A 299 -3.74 9.68 -16.53
CA VAL A 299 -4.61 8.51 -16.62
C VAL A 299 -5.80 8.72 -15.72
N PHE A 300 -7.00 8.66 -16.29
CA PHE A 300 -8.24 8.64 -15.53
C PHE A 300 -8.70 7.21 -15.34
N PHE A 301 -9.19 6.91 -14.15
CA PHE A 301 -9.92 5.68 -13.84
C PHE A 301 -11.33 6.05 -13.43
N THR A 302 -12.32 5.36 -13.97
CA THR A 302 -13.72 5.54 -13.61
C THR A 302 -14.44 4.21 -13.49
N SER A 303 -15.47 4.13 -12.66
CA SER A 303 -16.38 2.98 -12.65
C SER A 303 -17.74 3.34 -13.25
N ASN A 304 -18.46 2.34 -13.76
CA ASN A 304 -19.87 2.51 -14.17
C ASN A 304 -20.86 2.61 -13.00
N ALA A 305 -20.38 2.48 -11.76
CA ALA A 305 -21.19 2.59 -10.55
C ALA A 305 -20.98 3.96 -9.87
N CYS A 306 -22.06 4.52 -9.33
CA CYS A 306 -22.01 5.75 -8.55
C CYS A 306 -21.54 5.44 -7.13
N GLY A 307 -20.76 6.34 -6.54
CA GLY A 307 -20.27 6.20 -5.17
C GLY A 307 -21.35 6.45 -4.10
N SER A 308 -22.52 6.94 -4.50
CA SER A 308 -23.62 7.23 -3.58
C SER A 308 -24.58 6.06 -3.49
N SER A 309 -24.75 5.52 -2.27
CA SER A 309 -25.81 4.56 -1.95
C SER A 309 -27.22 5.12 -2.23
N ALA A 310 -27.38 6.45 -2.28
CA ALA A 310 -28.65 7.10 -2.58
C ALA A 310 -29.09 6.95 -4.04
N CYS A 311 -28.22 6.48 -4.95
CA CYS A 311 -28.52 6.33 -6.37
C CYS A 311 -29.06 4.93 -6.74
N GLU A 312 -29.66 4.19 -5.80
CA GLU A 312 -30.14 2.81 -6.01
C GLU A 312 -31.04 2.66 -7.25
N ALA A 313 -31.89 3.65 -7.52
CA ALA A 313 -32.75 3.69 -8.72
C ALA A 313 -31.96 3.78 -10.04
N CYS A 314 -30.84 4.51 -10.07
CA CYS A 314 -29.99 4.61 -11.24
C CYS A 314 -29.24 3.28 -11.45
N HIS A 315 -28.77 2.64 -10.37
CA HIS A 315 -27.88 1.48 -10.45
C HIS A 315 -28.56 0.13 -10.25
N SER A 316 -29.87 0.03 -10.47
CA SER A 316 -30.52 -1.28 -10.42
C SER A 316 -29.82 -2.25 -11.37
N ALA A 317 -29.58 -3.49 -10.90
CA ALA A 317 -28.84 -4.51 -11.66
C ALA A 317 -29.40 -4.79 -13.07
N ARG A 318 -30.63 -4.36 -13.36
CA ARG A 318 -31.26 -4.43 -14.69
C ARG A 318 -30.55 -3.55 -15.72
N ASN A 319 -29.88 -2.49 -15.31
CA ASN A 319 -29.23 -1.54 -16.22
C ASN A 319 -27.81 -1.98 -16.65
N PHE A 320 -27.25 -3.04 -16.04
CA PHE A 320 -25.88 -3.50 -16.30
C PHE A 320 -25.83 -5.01 -16.59
N PRO A 321 -26.32 -5.47 -17.77
CA PRO A 321 -26.25 -6.87 -18.14
C PRO A 321 -24.81 -7.40 -18.24
N GLY A 322 -23.82 -6.53 -18.43
CA GLY A 322 -22.39 -6.86 -18.49
C GLY A 322 -21.64 -6.85 -17.16
N GLY A 323 -22.30 -6.61 -16.03
CA GLY A 323 -21.63 -6.47 -14.73
C GLY A 323 -20.89 -5.14 -14.58
N SER A 324 -20.05 -5.07 -13.54
CA SER A 324 -19.38 -3.84 -13.15
C SER A 324 -17.97 -3.79 -13.72
N SER A 325 -17.57 -2.62 -14.22
CA SER A 325 -16.31 -2.46 -14.94
C SER A 325 -15.58 -1.21 -14.46
N VAL A 326 -14.26 -1.31 -14.47
CA VAL A 326 -13.35 -0.17 -14.30
C VAL A 326 -12.86 0.23 -15.68
N TYR A 327 -13.13 1.46 -16.07
CA TYR A 327 -12.67 2.04 -17.33
C TYR A 327 -11.47 2.93 -17.05
N PHE A 328 -10.55 2.99 -18.01
CA PHE A 328 -9.46 3.94 -17.98
C PHE A 328 -9.31 4.68 -19.30
N GLY A 329 -8.78 5.90 -19.24
CA GLY A 329 -8.35 6.65 -20.41
C GLY A 329 -7.05 7.40 -20.13
N ILE A 330 -6.12 7.30 -21.06
CA ILE A 330 -4.83 7.97 -21.04
C ILE A 330 -4.94 9.19 -21.94
N PHE A 331 -4.66 10.35 -21.39
CA PHE A 331 -4.70 11.62 -22.10
C PHE A 331 -3.33 12.28 -22.01
N THR A 332 -2.99 13.09 -23.00
CA THR A 332 -1.95 14.10 -22.87
C THR A 332 -2.41 15.22 -21.91
N LEU A 333 -1.48 15.98 -21.33
CA LEU A 333 -1.85 17.08 -20.41
C LEU A 333 -2.64 18.23 -21.05
N ASP A 334 -2.70 18.32 -22.38
CA ASP A 334 -3.54 19.24 -23.15
C ASP A 334 -4.93 18.65 -23.51
N GLY A 335 -5.22 17.40 -23.12
CA GLY A 335 -6.54 16.80 -23.20
C GLY A 335 -6.81 15.89 -24.39
N HIS A 336 -5.79 15.55 -25.19
CA HIS A 336 -5.96 14.59 -26.28
C HIS A 336 -5.96 13.15 -25.75
N LEU A 337 -7.00 12.39 -26.06
CA LEU A 337 -7.10 10.97 -25.74
C LEU A 337 -6.06 10.18 -26.55
N LEU A 338 -5.16 9.50 -25.86
CA LEU A 338 -4.15 8.62 -26.46
C LEU A 338 -4.64 7.18 -26.54
N GLU A 339 -5.26 6.69 -25.47
CA GLU A 339 -5.67 5.29 -25.34
C GLU A 339 -6.77 5.15 -24.30
N HIS A 340 -7.61 4.13 -24.42
CA HIS A 340 -8.59 3.79 -23.41
C HIS A 340 -8.81 2.29 -23.35
N GLY A 341 -9.32 1.81 -22.22
CA GLY A 341 -9.66 0.41 -22.05
C GLY A 341 -10.59 0.18 -20.87
N ALA A 342 -10.89 -1.08 -20.61
CA ALA A 342 -11.76 -1.48 -19.53
C ALA A 342 -11.27 -2.79 -18.91
N PHE A 343 -11.50 -2.92 -17.61
CA PHE A 343 -11.39 -4.16 -16.86
C PHE A 343 -12.77 -4.56 -16.38
N GLN A 344 -13.28 -5.65 -16.95
CA GLN A 344 -14.57 -6.21 -16.59
C GLN A 344 -14.42 -7.14 -15.40
N MET A 345 -15.19 -6.89 -14.34
CA MET A 345 -15.24 -7.78 -13.19
C MET A 345 -16.35 -8.81 -13.40
N TYR A 346 -16.00 -10.09 -13.43
CA TYR A 346 -16.93 -11.21 -13.64
C TYR A 346 -17.88 -11.49 -12.46
N TYR A 347 -17.91 -10.65 -11.43
CA TYR A 347 -18.74 -10.87 -10.26
C TYR A 347 -20.16 -10.32 -10.47
N GLU A 348 -21.15 -11.16 -10.25
CA GLU A 348 -22.56 -10.79 -10.36
C GLU A 348 -22.93 -9.64 -9.41
N ARG A 349 -23.44 -8.53 -9.97
CA ARG A 349 -24.17 -7.46 -9.29
C ARG A 349 -23.44 -6.82 -8.10
N ARG A 350 -22.39 -6.04 -8.36
CA ARG A 350 -21.69 -5.28 -7.31
C ARG A 350 -21.47 -3.84 -7.72
N HIS A 351 -21.86 -2.87 -6.90
CA HIS A 351 -21.40 -1.49 -7.13
C HIS A 351 -19.90 -1.43 -6.88
N ILE A 352 -19.16 -0.75 -7.76
CA ILE A 352 -17.71 -0.56 -7.69
C ILE A 352 -17.43 0.90 -7.37
N THR A 353 -16.73 1.18 -6.28
CA THR A 353 -16.14 2.49 -6.03
C THR A 353 -14.63 2.40 -6.08
N LEU A 354 -14.01 3.40 -6.70
CA LEU A 354 -12.55 3.53 -6.74
C LEU A 354 -12.12 4.25 -5.46
N GLN A 355 -11.27 3.61 -4.68
CA GLN A 355 -10.87 4.07 -3.35
C GLN A 355 -9.52 4.79 -3.38
N SER A 356 -8.48 4.14 -3.88
CA SER A 356 -7.15 4.72 -3.95
C SER A 356 -6.39 4.22 -5.17
N LEU A 357 -5.38 5.01 -5.56
CA LEU A 357 -4.40 4.63 -6.55
C LEU A 357 -3.02 4.78 -5.89
N GLU A 358 -2.32 3.67 -5.75
CA GLU A 358 -1.07 3.60 -5.01
C GLU A 358 0.02 3.05 -5.92
N PRO A 359 1.21 3.67 -6.03
CA PRO A 359 2.28 3.10 -6.84
C PRO A 359 2.71 1.75 -6.22
N THR A 360 2.69 0.67 -7.01
CA THR A 360 3.21 -0.63 -6.56
C THR A 360 4.71 -0.71 -6.73
N ASN A 361 5.25 0.00 -7.72
CA ASN A 361 6.67 0.08 -7.96
C ASN A 361 7.06 1.38 -8.66
N ARG A 362 8.36 1.54 -8.90
CA ARG A 362 8.92 2.70 -9.62
C ARG A 362 8.84 2.58 -11.15
N LYS A 363 8.31 1.48 -11.69
CA LYS A 363 8.23 1.19 -13.13
C LYS A 363 6.88 1.61 -13.75
N GLY A 364 6.12 2.47 -13.07
CA GLY A 364 4.81 2.93 -13.53
C GLY A 364 3.69 1.90 -13.33
N GLN A 365 3.81 1.01 -12.34
CA GLN A 365 2.69 0.15 -11.96
C GLN A 365 1.97 0.72 -10.74
N TYR A 366 0.64 0.63 -10.76
CA TYR A 366 -0.24 1.20 -9.75
C TYR A 366 -1.26 0.17 -9.28
N ALA A 367 -1.40 0.04 -7.96
CA ALA A 367 -2.49 -0.66 -7.31
C ALA A 367 -3.70 0.27 -7.27
N LEU A 368 -4.72 -0.09 -8.03
CA LEU A 368 -6.04 0.51 -7.98
C LEU A 368 -6.88 -0.26 -6.96
N VAL A 369 -7.11 0.33 -5.80
CA VAL A 369 -7.97 -0.25 -4.76
C VAL A 369 -9.42 0.06 -5.11
N VAL A 370 -10.20 -1.01 -5.27
CA VAL A 370 -11.59 -0.99 -5.67
C VAL A 370 -12.43 -1.58 -4.55
N GLU A 371 -13.47 -0.89 -4.12
CA GLU A 371 -14.42 -1.41 -3.15
C GLU A 371 -15.71 -1.84 -3.85
N THR A 372 -16.17 -3.03 -3.52
CA THR A 372 -17.37 -3.64 -4.09
C THR A 372 -18.45 -3.78 -3.04
N PHE A 373 -19.68 -3.36 -3.36
CA PHE A 373 -20.81 -3.39 -2.44
C PHE A 373 -21.85 -4.45 -2.84
N ARG A 374 -22.14 -5.36 -1.90
CA ARG A 374 -23.34 -6.21 -1.85
C ARG A 374 -24.04 -6.00 -0.50
N SER A 375 -23.78 -6.88 0.47
CA SER A 375 -24.19 -6.83 1.88
C SER A 375 -23.02 -6.52 2.83
N ILE A 376 -21.80 -6.84 2.38
CA ILE A 376 -20.54 -6.55 3.05
C ILE A 376 -19.64 -5.88 2.00
N SER A 377 -18.96 -4.80 2.39
CA SER A 377 -17.94 -4.18 1.55
C SER A 377 -16.76 -5.14 1.38
N GLN A 378 -16.41 -5.45 0.13
CA GLN A 378 -15.22 -6.21 -0.22
C GLN A 378 -14.27 -5.34 -1.04
N ARG A 379 -13.02 -5.18 -0.57
CA ARG A 379 -11.98 -4.45 -1.28
C ARG A 379 -11.16 -5.39 -2.14
N THR A 380 -11.04 -5.10 -3.43
CA THR A 380 -10.13 -5.80 -4.33
C THR A 380 -9.10 -4.82 -4.87
N THR A 381 -7.93 -5.33 -5.26
CA THR A 381 -6.86 -4.51 -5.82
C THR A 381 -6.59 -4.96 -7.23
N LEU A 382 -6.69 -4.02 -8.17
CA LEU A 382 -6.32 -4.21 -9.57
C LEU A 382 -4.92 -3.60 -9.79
N VAL A 383 -4.06 -4.24 -10.59
CA VAL A 383 -2.75 -3.67 -10.93
C VAL A 383 -2.83 -3.08 -12.34
N PHE A 384 -2.66 -1.77 -12.45
CA PHE A 384 -2.53 -1.08 -13.72
C PHE A 384 -1.05 -0.86 -14.05
N ASP A 385 -0.62 -1.27 -15.24
CA ASP A 385 0.74 -1.06 -15.74
C ASP A 385 0.73 0.06 -16.78
N GLU A 386 1.28 1.22 -16.43
CA GLU A 386 1.29 2.41 -17.28
C GLU A 386 2.11 2.19 -18.56
N LYS A 387 3.17 1.40 -18.51
CA LYS A 387 4.00 1.10 -19.69
C LYS A 387 3.26 0.19 -20.67
N ARG A 388 2.55 -0.82 -20.15
CA ARG A 388 1.70 -1.71 -20.95
C ARG A 388 0.34 -1.09 -21.27
N ARG A 389 -0.01 0.01 -20.60
CA ARG A 389 -1.27 0.74 -20.72
C ARG A 389 -2.49 -0.17 -20.52
N ASN A 390 -2.37 -1.14 -19.62
CA ASN A 390 -3.41 -2.13 -19.37
C ASN A 390 -3.37 -2.61 -17.92
N PHE A 391 -4.47 -3.20 -17.47
CA PHE A 391 -4.47 -3.95 -16.24
C PHE A 391 -3.62 -5.21 -16.42
N ALA A 392 -2.60 -5.35 -15.58
CA ALA A 392 -1.84 -6.57 -15.51
C ALA A 392 -2.73 -7.66 -14.87
N HIS A 393 -2.64 -8.88 -15.38
CA HIS A 393 -3.14 -10.03 -14.63
C HIS A 393 -2.45 -10.04 -13.28
N VAL A 394 -3.22 -9.88 -12.21
CA VAL A 394 -2.79 -10.28 -10.88
C VAL A 394 -2.50 -11.78 -11.02
N PRO A 395 -1.23 -12.24 -10.90
CA PRO A 395 -0.94 -13.61 -11.24
C PRO A 395 -1.77 -14.56 -10.36
N PRO A 396 -2.17 -15.74 -10.85
CA PRO A 396 -3.12 -16.61 -10.16
C PRO A 396 -2.67 -17.00 -8.75
N GLU A 397 -1.37 -17.04 -8.49
CA GLU A 397 -0.75 -17.28 -7.19
C GLU A 397 -1.02 -16.18 -6.13
N TYR A 398 -1.44 -14.98 -6.54
CA TYR A 398 -1.82 -13.87 -5.65
C TYR A 398 -3.34 -13.75 -5.46
N ALA A 399 -4.14 -14.39 -6.33
CA ALA A 399 -5.60 -14.37 -6.27
C ALA A 399 -6.19 -14.99 -4.97
N PRO A 400 -5.64 -16.07 -4.38
CA PRO A 400 -6.20 -16.69 -3.17
C PRO A 400 -6.12 -15.77 -1.94
N ALA A 401 -5.08 -14.93 -1.83
CA ALA A 401 -4.94 -14.00 -0.71
C ALA A 401 -5.82 -12.75 -0.84
N LEU A 402 -6.37 -12.51 -2.04
CA LEU A 402 -7.26 -11.39 -2.37
C LEU A 402 -8.74 -11.78 -2.37
N ILE A 403 -9.06 -13.08 -2.28
CA ILE A 403 -10.42 -13.59 -2.26
C ILE A 403 -10.56 -14.41 -0.98
N ASP A 404 -10.96 -13.75 0.11
CA ASP A 404 -11.50 -14.48 1.24
C ASP A 404 -12.94 -14.90 0.90
N TRP A 405 -13.14 -16.19 0.64
CA TRP A 405 -14.43 -16.76 0.27
C TRP A 405 -15.41 -16.82 1.46
N GLU A 406 -14.92 -16.67 2.69
CA GLU A 406 -15.74 -16.80 3.91
C GLU A 406 -16.36 -15.48 4.40
N GLY A 407 -16.26 -14.41 3.60
CA GLY A 407 -16.89 -13.12 3.93
C GLY A 407 -16.14 -12.33 5.01
N HIS A 408 -14.92 -12.72 5.37
CA HIS A 408 -14.05 -11.89 6.18
C HIS A 408 -13.48 -10.73 5.36
N ARG A 409 -13.17 -9.62 6.06
CA ARG A 409 -12.63 -8.42 5.42
C ARG A 409 -11.28 -8.75 4.81
N ILE A 410 -11.11 -8.41 3.53
CA ILE A 410 -9.86 -8.61 2.82
C ILE A 410 -8.76 -7.82 3.55
N PRO A 411 -7.63 -8.46 3.86
CA PRO A 411 -6.49 -7.83 4.51
C PRO A 411 -6.06 -6.56 3.76
N GLU A 412 -5.62 -5.52 4.47
CA GLU A 412 -5.01 -4.39 3.77
C GLU A 412 -3.75 -4.88 3.04
N VAL A 413 -3.75 -4.65 1.73
CA VAL A 413 -2.65 -5.02 0.86
C VAL A 413 -1.91 -3.75 0.48
N SER A 414 -0.62 -3.73 0.70
CA SER A 414 0.25 -2.68 0.17
C SER A 414 1.38 -3.32 -0.62
N TRP A 415 1.81 -2.64 -1.68
CA TRP A 415 2.82 -3.17 -2.59
C TRP A 415 4.09 -2.35 -2.45
N PHE A 416 5.23 -3.05 -2.48
CA PHE A 416 6.51 -2.40 -2.66
C PHE A 416 7.39 -3.18 -3.63
N ASN A 417 7.68 -2.54 -4.77
CA ASN A 417 8.40 -3.10 -5.89
C ASN A 417 7.78 -4.39 -6.42
N ASP A 418 8.38 -5.52 -6.11
CA ASP A 418 7.97 -6.88 -6.52
C ASP A 418 7.27 -7.64 -5.39
N THR A 419 7.11 -7.01 -4.23
CA THR A 419 6.66 -7.69 -3.01
C THR A 419 5.30 -7.17 -2.57
N CYS A 420 4.37 -8.12 -2.37
CA CYS A 420 3.03 -7.86 -1.84
C CYS A 420 3.05 -8.04 -0.32
N TYR A 421 2.63 -7.01 0.40
CA TYR A 421 2.49 -7.04 1.85
C TYR A 421 1.03 -7.19 2.19
N ILE A 422 0.71 -8.24 2.95
CA ILE A 422 -0.65 -8.56 3.33
C ILE A 422 -0.73 -8.56 4.85
N TRP A 423 -1.59 -7.70 5.39
CA TRP A 423 -1.87 -7.70 6.81
C TRP A 423 -2.97 -8.72 7.14
N GLN A 424 -2.63 -9.90 7.65
CA GLN A 424 -3.63 -10.92 7.98
C GLN A 424 -3.88 -10.99 9.48
N PHE A 425 -5.14 -10.78 9.89
CA PHE A 425 -5.55 -11.04 11.26
C PHE A 425 -5.82 -12.54 11.42
N GLN A 426 -4.93 -13.27 12.08
CA GLN A 426 -5.21 -14.65 12.46
C GLN A 426 -5.86 -14.70 13.84
N ARG A 427 -7.16 -15.02 13.89
CA ARG A 427 -7.79 -15.46 15.14
C ARG A 427 -7.46 -16.94 15.38
N ASN A 428 -6.52 -17.22 16.30
CA ASN A 428 -6.32 -18.52 16.95
C ASN A 428 -6.31 -19.77 16.04
N VAL A 429 -5.28 -19.95 15.19
CA VAL A 429 -5.20 -21.20 14.40
C VAL A 429 -4.36 -22.30 15.07
N PHE A 430 -3.42 -21.99 15.98
CA PHE A 430 -2.71 -23.03 16.72
C PHE A 430 -2.43 -22.60 18.17
N ARG A 431 -3.03 -23.28 19.14
CA ARG A 431 -2.55 -23.27 20.53
C ARG A 431 -2.21 -24.69 20.95
N PRO A 432 -1.02 -24.92 21.54
CA PRO A 432 -0.85 -26.00 22.51
C PRO A 432 -1.77 -25.74 23.70
N GLU A 433 -2.44 -26.77 24.22
CA GLU A 433 -3.23 -26.64 25.44
C GLU A 433 -2.37 -26.06 26.59
N GLY A 434 -2.79 -24.92 27.16
CA GLY A 434 -2.19 -24.34 28.37
C GLY A 434 -1.50 -22.98 28.24
N SER A 435 -1.40 -22.37 27.05
CA SER A 435 -0.83 -21.01 26.92
C SER A 435 -1.88 -19.90 27.16
N ASP A 436 -1.49 -18.87 27.92
CA ASP A 436 -2.29 -17.66 28.17
C ASP A 436 -2.76 -17.01 26.85
N PRO A 437 -3.96 -16.39 26.80
CA PRO A 437 -4.49 -15.78 25.59
C PRO A 437 -3.76 -14.48 25.23
N GLY A 438 -2.57 -14.59 24.65
CA GLY A 438 -1.93 -13.52 23.91
C GLY A 438 -2.44 -13.49 22.46
N GLU A 439 -2.98 -12.36 22.00
CA GLU A 439 -3.24 -12.17 20.57
C GLU A 439 -1.96 -11.74 19.85
N HIS A 440 -1.61 -12.47 18.79
CA HIS A 440 -0.45 -12.18 17.95
C HIS A 440 -0.89 -11.42 16.70
N VAL A 441 -0.20 -10.32 16.40
CA VAL A 441 -0.37 -9.62 15.13
C VAL A 441 0.58 -10.23 14.12
N LEU A 442 0.02 -10.88 13.09
CA LEU A 442 0.78 -11.49 12.01
C LEU A 442 0.84 -10.53 10.83
N LEU A 443 2.04 -10.17 10.40
CA LEU A 443 2.23 -9.58 9.09
C LEU A 443 2.79 -10.70 8.20
N SER A 444 1.95 -11.19 7.29
CA SER A 444 2.34 -12.25 6.37
C SER A 444 2.98 -11.62 5.14
N LEU A 445 4.25 -11.93 4.92
CA LEU A 445 4.90 -11.56 3.68
C LEU A 445 4.60 -12.62 2.62
N VAL A 446 3.88 -12.23 1.57
CA VAL A 446 3.64 -13.08 0.41
C VAL A 446 4.59 -12.63 -0.69
N ARG A 447 5.76 -13.27 -0.74
CA ARG A 447 6.73 -13.07 -1.82
C ARG A 447 6.39 -14.01 -2.98
N SER A 448 6.45 -13.50 -4.20
CA SER A 448 6.35 -14.35 -5.38
C SER A 448 7.68 -14.98 -5.76
N GLY A 449 7.61 -16.18 -6.34
CA GLY A 449 8.72 -16.75 -7.09
C GLY A 449 9.18 -18.13 -6.64
N PHE A 450 9.30 -18.46 -5.35
CA PHE A 450 9.98 -19.73 -5.00
C PHE A 450 9.49 -20.52 -3.77
N THR A 451 8.46 -20.07 -3.05
CA THR A 451 7.82 -20.92 -2.02
C THR A 451 6.36 -20.50 -1.82
N PRO A 452 5.39 -21.43 -1.88
CA PRO A 452 3.97 -21.15 -1.59
C PRO A 452 3.67 -20.97 -0.10
N PHE A 453 4.70 -20.97 0.76
CA PHE A 453 4.54 -20.74 2.18
C PHE A 453 4.72 -19.25 2.48
N PRO A 454 3.66 -18.51 2.89
CA PRO A 454 3.84 -17.19 3.46
C PRO A 454 4.85 -17.32 4.60
N ARG A 455 5.93 -16.53 4.54
CA ARG A 455 6.86 -16.50 5.66
C ARG A 455 6.17 -15.66 6.74
N GLU A 456 5.75 -16.33 7.80
CA GLU A 456 5.20 -15.68 8.98
C GLU A 456 6.28 -14.80 9.59
N ILE A 457 5.99 -13.51 9.70
CA ILE A 457 6.87 -12.58 10.38
C ILE A 457 6.11 -12.08 11.60
N ASN A 458 6.55 -12.56 12.75
CA ASN A 458 6.05 -12.12 14.05
C ASN A 458 6.78 -10.83 14.44
N PHE A 459 6.07 -9.71 14.39
CA PHE A 459 6.60 -8.38 14.76
C PHE A 459 6.63 -8.15 16.28
N LEU A 460 6.48 -9.19 17.10
CA LEU A 460 6.28 -9.06 18.54
C LEU A 460 7.32 -9.86 19.32
N ASP A 461 8.05 -9.12 20.16
CA ASP A 461 8.70 -9.61 21.37
C ASP A 461 7.61 -10.14 22.32
N GLU A 462 7.84 -11.30 22.93
CA GLU A 462 6.87 -12.10 23.70
C GLU A 462 6.30 -11.38 24.94
N THR A 463 6.80 -10.19 25.27
CA THR A 463 6.50 -9.50 26.54
C THR A 463 5.37 -8.47 26.49
N LYS A 464 4.83 -8.10 25.32
CA LYS A 464 3.69 -7.15 25.23
C LYS A 464 2.74 -7.50 24.07
N PRO A 465 1.78 -8.42 24.26
CA PRO A 465 0.89 -8.80 23.20
C PRO A 465 -0.21 -7.74 23.01
N VAL A 466 -0.74 -7.73 21.78
CA VAL A 466 -2.00 -7.12 21.38
C VAL A 466 -2.01 -5.60 21.16
N ILE A 467 -2.40 -5.18 19.95
CA ILE A 467 -2.99 -3.84 19.75
C ILE A 467 -4.44 -3.91 20.24
N VAL A 468 -4.60 -4.01 21.55
CA VAL A 468 -5.88 -3.79 22.20
C VAL A 468 -6.01 -2.29 22.42
N ASP A 469 -7.21 -1.77 22.21
CA ASP A 469 -7.52 -0.46 22.74
C ASP A 469 -7.35 -0.44 24.27
N ARG A 470 -7.42 0.75 24.88
CA ARG A 470 -7.30 0.86 26.34
C ARG A 470 -8.40 0.11 27.11
N THR A 471 -9.44 -0.38 26.42
CA THR A 471 -10.56 -1.15 26.98
C THR A 471 -10.41 -2.65 26.79
N GLY A 472 -9.30 -3.13 26.21
CA GLY A 472 -9.09 -4.55 25.93
C GLY A 472 -9.87 -5.07 24.72
N ARG A 473 -10.37 -4.19 23.83
CA ARG A 473 -11.04 -4.60 22.58
C ARG A 473 -10.07 -4.57 21.40
N GLU A 474 -10.18 -5.59 20.54
CA GLU A 474 -9.43 -5.72 19.29
C GLU A 474 -9.57 -4.45 18.42
N ALA A 475 -8.44 -3.90 17.97
CA ALA A 475 -8.45 -2.88 16.92
C ALA A 475 -9.01 -3.47 15.62
N ARG A 476 -10.24 -3.10 15.26
CA ARG A 476 -10.96 -3.68 14.10
C ARG A 476 -10.45 -3.23 12.74
N ASN A 477 -9.71 -2.13 12.69
CA ASN A 477 -9.18 -1.54 11.46
C ASN A 477 -7.69 -1.22 11.67
N VAL A 478 -6.82 -2.11 11.22
CA VAL A 478 -5.41 -1.81 11.03
C VAL A 478 -5.24 -1.43 9.59
N ASN A 479 -4.61 -0.29 9.36
CA ASN A 479 -4.22 0.11 8.03
C ASN A 479 -2.69 0.07 7.87
N PHE A 480 -2.24 -0.07 6.63
CA PHE A 480 -0.84 -0.34 6.32
C PHE A 480 -0.34 0.51 5.13
N LEU A 481 0.75 1.24 5.34
CA LEU A 481 1.49 1.95 4.28
C LEU A 481 2.92 1.45 4.27
N VAL A 482 3.50 1.29 3.09
CA VAL A 482 4.87 0.77 2.97
C VAL A 482 5.63 1.45 1.84
N ASN A 483 6.93 1.62 2.01
CA ASN A 483 7.87 2.01 0.95
C ASN A 483 9.24 1.34 1.15
N ASP A 484 10.29 1.85 0.50
CA ASP A 484 11.62 1.23 0.49
C ASP A 484 12.39 1.30 1.81
N GLN A 485 11.88 2.05 2.79
CA GLN A 485 12.54 2.31 4.06
C GLN A 485 11.63 2.07 5.26
N PHE A 486 10.33 2.29 5.10
CA PHE A 486 9.38 2.30 6.21
C PHE A 486 8.18 1.40 5.92
N ALA A 487 7.72 0.71 6.96
CA ALA A 487 6.35 0.24 7.04
C ALA A 487 5.65 0.94 8.20
N VAL A 488 4.49 1.53 7.92
CA VAL A 488 3.69 2.30 8.85
C VAL A 488 2.37 1.58 9.06
N LEU A 489 2.17 1.09 10.28
CA LEU A 489 0.90 0.50 10.71
C LEU A 489 0.16 1.53 11.54
N TRP A 490 -1.14 1.69 11.28
CA TRP A 490 -1.98 2.50 12.16
C TRP A 490 -3.31 1.85 12.45
N THR A 491 -3.80 2.11 13.65
CA THR A 491 -5.02 1.49 14.16
C THR A 491 -5.97 2.56 14.64
N ASN A 492 -7.23 2.46 14.25
CA ASN A 492 -8.28 3.30 14.82
C ASN A 492 -8.69 2.69 16.16
N VAL A 493 -8.41 3.40 17.23
CA VAL A 493 -8.77 3.08 18.60
C VAL A 493 -9.98 3.92 18.99
N SER A 494 -11.15 3.30 19.06
CA SER A 494 -12.36 3.98 19.53
C SER A 494 -12.34 4.04 21.06
N GLN A 495 -12.27 5.24 21.65
CA GLN A 495 -12.50 5.43 23.08
C GLN A 495 -13.97 5.73 23.36
N VAL A 496 -14.58 4.94 24.25
CA VAL A 496 -15.80 5.34 24.96
C VAL A 496 -15.41 6.50 25.89
N LYS A 497 -16.14 7.61 25.90
CA LYS A 497 -16.00 8.59 26.99
C LYS A 497 -16.41 7.93 28.31
N GLU A 498 -15.45 7.66 29.20
CA GLU A 498 -15.68 7.10 30.54
C GLU A 498 -16.71 7.87 31.38
N GLY A 499 -16.98 9.14 31.03
CA GLY A 499 -17.99 9.97 31.71
C GLY A 499 -19.44 9.53 31.51
N GLU A 500 -19.80 8.88 30.39
CA GLU A 500 -21.19 8.46 30.14
C GLU A 500 -21.52 7.11 30.78
N GLU A 501 -20.53 6.23 30.95
CA GLU A 501 -20.72 4.97 31.67
C GLU A 501 -20.96 5.20 33.16
N ASN A 502 -20.28 6.19 33.77
CA ASN A 502 -20.55 6.59 35.15
C ASN A 502 -21.93 7.24 35.31
N GLY A 503 -22.40 8.03 34.32
CA GLY A 503 -23.76 8.58 34.31
C GLY A 503 -24.84 7.50 34.17
N ARG A 504 -24.62 6.46 33.35
CA ARG A 504 -25.53 5.31 33.25
C ARG A 504 -25.54 4.46 34.52
N ARG A 505 -24.38 4.24 35.15
CA ARG A 505 -24.29 3.53 36.44
C ARG A 505 -24.95 4.31 37.58
N GLN A 506 -24.82 5.64 37.62
CA GLN A 506 -25.50 6.48 38.61
C GLN A 506 -27.01 6.55 38.39
N ASN A 507 -27.49 6.62 37.14
CA ASN A 507 -28.93 6.61 36.86
C ASN A 507 -29.57 5.24 37.11
N GLN A 508 -28.85 4.13 36.89
CA GLN A 508 -29.30 2.79 37.30
C GLN A 508 -29.27 2.58 38.82
N ALA A 509 -28.33 3.21 39.53
CA ALA A 509 -28.30 3.20 40.99
C ALA A 509 -29.44 4.06 41.60
N GLY A 510 -29.82 5.16 40.95
CA GLY A 510 -30.92 6.03 41.39
C GLY A 510 -32.33 5.45 41.14
N GLN A 511 -32.51 4.62 40.11
CA GLN A 511 -33.81 3.98 39.83
C GLN A 511 -34.14 2.81 40.76
N ASN A 512 -33.17 2.29 41.52
CA ASN A 512 -33.39 1.23 42.51
C ASN A 512 -33.69 1.74 43.93
N GLN A 513 -33.84 3.06 44.14
CA GLN A 513 -34.14 3.64 45.47
C GLN A 513 -35.51 4.34 45.56
N GLY A 514 -36.40 4.18 44.56
CA GLY A 514 -37.72 4.81 44.55
C GLY A 514 -38.86 3.84 44.85
N GLY A 515 -38.97 3.37 46.09
CA GLY A 515 -40.07 2.50 46.50
C GLY A 515 -40.33 2.56 48.00
N GLN A 516 -41.03 3.62 48.44
CA GLN A 516 -42.01 3.64 49.54
C GLN A 516 -42.17 5.09 50.05
N THR A 517 -43.29 5.73 49.72
CA THR A 517 -43.98 6.65 50.64
C THR A 517 -45.47 6.63 50.35
N GLU A 518 -46.22 6.38 51.41
CA GLU A 518 -47.67 6.33 51.48
C GLU A 518 -48.29 7.74 51.55
N GLY A 519 -49.48 7.87 50.96
CA GLY A 519 -50.68 8.45 51.59
C GLY A 519 -50.69 9.92 52.05
N GLY A 520 -51.50 10.74 51.39
CA GLY A 520 -52.02 11.99 51.95
C GLY A 520 -52.87 12.84 51.01
N HIS A 521 -54.21 12.78 51.17
CA HIS A 521 -55.23 13.74 50.74
C HIS A 521 -54.93 15.18 51.26
N THR A 522 -55.44 16.33 50.80
CA THR A 522 -56.65 16.78 50.06
C THR A 522 -56.49 18.27 49.68
N GLU A 523 -57.32 18.76 48.74
CA GLU A 523 -57.79 20.17 48.53
C GLU A 523 -56.75 21.25 48.14
N GLY A 524 -56.97 22.21 47.25
CA GLY A 524 -58.10 22.71 46.45
C GLY A 524 -57.67 24.09 45.92
N GLY A 525 -58.12 24.52 44.73
CA GLY A 525 -57.89 25.91 44.27
C GLY A 525 -57.73 26.10 42.76
N GLN A 526 -58.80 26.55 42.12
CA GLN A 526 -58.83 27.42 40.93
C GLN A 526 -58.02 28.71 41.24
N THR A 527 -57.41 29.50 40.36
CA THR A 527 -57.57 29.86 38.94
C THR A 527 -56.35 30.75 38.63
N GLU A 528 -55.85 30.80 37.40
CA GLU A 528 -55.60 32.04 36.62
C GLU A 528 -54.62 31.80 35.46
N GLU A 529 -54.99 32.42 34.35
CA GLU A 529 -54.36 32.40 33.05
C GLU A 529 -53.02 33.13 33.05
N GLY A 530 -52.02 32.52 32.41
CA GLY A 530 -50.74 33.15 32.13
C GLY A 530 -50.07 32.44 30.98
N GLY A 531 -50.31 32.94 29.76
CA GLY A 531 -49.73 32.42 28.52
C GLY A 531 -48.21 32.34 28.61
N ARG A 532 -47.68 31.12 28.59
CA ARG A 532 -46.25 30.84 28.54
C ARG A 532 -45.99 30.08 27.24
N VAL A 533 -45.31 30.74 26.31
CA VAL A 533 -44.77 30.12 25.09
C VAL A 533 -43.85 28.97 25.53
N GLN A 534 -44.29 27.74 25.28
CA GLN A 534 -43.43 26.56 25.42
C GLN A 534 -42.43 26.58 24.27
N GLU A 535 -41.22 27.05 24.55
CA GLU A 535 -40.05 26.65 23.76
C GLU A 535 -39.89 25.15 23.93
N GLY A 536 -40.30 24.40 22.91
CA GLY A 536 -40.01 22.98 22.77
C GLY A 536 -38.51 22.81 22.63
N ASN A 537 -37.81 22.64 23.75
CA ASN A 537 -36.46 22.10 23.78
C ASN A 537 -36.54 20.64 23.30
N THR A 538 -36.49 20.45 21.98
CA THR A 538 -36.03 19.20 21.38
C THR A 538 -34.60 19.00 21.85
N VAL A 539 -34.44 18.29 22.96
CA VAL A 539 -33.18 17.67 23.34
C VAL A 539 -32.89 16.65 22.24
N THR A 540 -32.17 17.09 21.21
CA THR A 540 -31.60 16.17 20.23
C THR A 540 -30.71 15.23 21.02
N ASN A 541 -31.17 13.99 21.16
CA ASN A 541 -30.43 12.93 21.82
C ASN A 541 -29.20 12.64 20.94
N THR A 542 -28.15 13.44 21.10
CA THR A 542 -26.86 13.21 20.45
C THR A 542 -26.33 11.94 21.08
N GLY A 543 -26.45 10.82 20.37
CA GLY A 543 -25.89 9.55 20.81
C GLY A 543 -24.41 9.69 21.19
N PRO A 544 -23.86 8.67 21.88
CA PRO A 544 -22.49 8.71 22.41
C PRO A 544 -21.50 9.18 21.33
N GLN A 545 -20.79 10.27 21.62
CA GLN A 545 -19.71 10.76 20.75
C GLN A 545 -18.47 9.89 20.97
N TRP A 546 -18.28 8.92 20.08
CA TRP A 546 -17.07 8.13 20.02
C TRP A 546 -15.90 9.00 19.55
N HIS A 547 -14.77 8.93 20.25
CA HIS A 547 -13.53 9.54 19.79
C HIS A 547 -12.61 8.45 19.28
N GLU A 548 -12.32 8.47 17.99
CA GLU A 548 -11.27 7.63 17.40
C GLU A 548 -9.91 8.32 17.59
N TYR A 549 -8.96 7.58 18.13
CA TYR A 549 -7.54 7.95 18.20
C TYR A 549 -6.76 7.00 17.30
N VAL A 550 -5.70 7.49 16.67
CA VAL A 550 -4.86 6.66 15.82
C VAL A 550 -3.54 6.42 16.52
N ARG A 551 -3.20 5.14 16.73
CA ARG A 551 -1.86 4.75 17.19
C ARG A 551 -1.04 4.31 15.98
N LEU A 552 0.13 4.92 15.82
CA LEU A 552 1.06 4.66 14.73
C LEU A 552 2.27 3.86 15.21
N ARG A 553 2.55 2.74 14.53
CA ARG A 553 3.79 1.98 14.66
C ARG A 553 4.57 2.12 13.37
N VAL A 554 5.81 2.59 13.49
CA VAL A 554 6.72 2.79 12.37
C VAL A 554 7.85 1.78 12.48
N LEU A 555 7.97 0.96 11.45
CA LEU A 555 9.01 -0.03 11.28
C LEU A 555 10.02 0.55 10.29
N HIS A 556 11.23 0.81 10.75
CA HIS A 556 12.35 1.26 9.92
C HIS A 556 13.25 0.07 9.60
N PHE A 557 13.50 -0.19 8.33
CA PHE A 557 14.20 -1.39 7.87
C PHE A 557 15.66 -1.17 7.47
#